data_AF-A0A6I2M2Q6-F1
#
_entry.id   AF-A0A6I2M2Q6-F1
#
_cell.length_a   1.000
_cell.length_b   1.000
_cell.length_c   1.000
_cell.angle_alpha   90.00
_cell.angle_beta   90.00
_cell.angle_gamma   90.00
#
_symmetry.space_group_name_H-M   'P 1'
#
loop_
_entity.id
_entity.type
_entity.pdbx_description
1 polymer ?
#
loop_
_entity_poly.entity_id
_entity_poly.type
_entity_poly.pdbx_seq_one_letter_code
_entity_poly.pdbx_strand_id
1 'polypeptide(L)'
;MSIIGNGNGFTIWSSAGEDIVEGTVASGSDGAGRTITFVIQQYPVQYRTVYVQVVPITGQTGDFWDSFWSNRVGGEPADQFALSSFVGVEPNGYFSVTLNADAIQEDDEIFEIRVYENNLDAARGYAPLSTGRFTVVDDDIFGTAGADHLQGRDHAESMYGGAGADRLDGAGGADTLNGGLGADTLNGGAGDDIYIVDNVGDQVNEGHNGGTDLVRTSISYALTANVENLTLTGTGNINGTGNGLANRINGNAGNNLLDGGLGADTLNGGAGDDIYIVDNVGDQVNEGRNGGTDLVRASVSYALTANVENLTLTGTGNINGTGNDLANRIN
;
A
#
# COMPACT_ATOMS: atom_id res chain seq x y z
N MET A 1 20.86 -1.67 4.07
CA MET A 1 20.44 -0.39 4.67
C MET A 1 18.99 -0.23 4.27
N SER A 2 18.07 -0.26 5.23
CA SER A 2 16.63 -0.14 4.93
C SER A 2 16.30 1.33 4.69
N ILE A 3 15.63 1.60 3.57
CA ILE A 3 15.24 2.94 3.13
C ILE A 3 13.72 3.01 3.23
N ILE A 4 13.20 4.04 3.90
CA ILE A 4 11.76 4.30 4.06
C ILE A 4 11.42 5.46 3.13
N GLY A 5 10.48 5.25 2.19
CA GLY A 5 10.04 6.25 1.21
C GLY A 5 8.74 6.95 1.59
N ASN A 6 8.70 8.27 1.38
CA ASN A 6 7.47 9.08 1.36
C ASN A 6 7.42 9.82 0.02
N GLY A 7 6.88 9.17 -1.01
CA GLY A 7 6.17 9.75 -2.16
C GLY A 7 6.74 10.93 -2.99
N ASN A 8 7.93 11.49 -2.76
CA ASN A 8 8.43 12.65 -3.53
C ASN A 8 9.97 12.77 -3.63
N GLY A 9 10.70 11.67 -3.56
CA GLY A 9 12.14 11.63 -3.82
C GLY A 9 12.96 11.04 -2.68
N PHE A 10 14.07 10.41 -3.06
CA PHE A 10 15.02 9.76 -2.15
C PHE A 10 16.37 10.48 -2.19
N THR A 11 17.06 10.51 -1.04
CA THR A 11 18.46 10.97 -0.94
C THR A 11 19.30 9.80 -0.43
N ILE A 12 20.26 9.36 -1.24
CA ILE A 12 21.26 8.36 -0.86
C ILE A 12 22.51 9.14 -0.44
N TRP A 13 23.18 8.74 0.65
CA TRP A 13 24.49 9.28 1.02
C TRP A 13 25.52 8.15 0.94
N SER A 14 26.58 8.31 0.13
CA SER A 14 27.72 7.39 0.14
C SER A 14 28.65 7.69 1.32
N SER A 15 29.22 6.63 1.91
CA SER A 15 30.28 6.79 2.90
C SER A 15 31.63 7.00 2.21
N ALA A 16 32.46 7.86 2.80
CA ALA A 16 33.71 8.36 2.21
C ALA A 16 34.57 7.28 1.54
N GLY A 17 34.67 7.36 0.20
CA GLY A 17 35.44 6.45 -0.64
C GLY A 17 34.71 6.01 -1.93
N GLU A 18 33.41 6.27 -2.04
CA GLU A 18 32.55 5.87 -3.17
C GLU A 18 31.95 7.14 -3.85
N ASP A 19 32.28 7.37 -5.13
CA ASP A 19 32.02 8.62 -5.87
C ASP A 19 30.60 8.77 -6.47
N ILE A 20 29.66 7.91 -6.09
CA ILE A 20 28.23 8.05 -6.49
C ILE A 20 27.50 8.70 -5.33
N VAL A 21 27.14 9.97 -5.49
CA VAL A 21 26.75 10.80 -4.36
C VAL A 21 25.24 10.76 -4.13
N GLU A 22 24.38 10.71 -5.15
CA GLU A 22 22.92 10.74 -4.96
C GLU A 22 22.16 10.01 -6.09
N GLY A 23 21.04 9.36 -5.75
CA GLY A 23 20.10 8.76 -6.69
C GLY A 23 18.66 9.10 -6.33
N THR A 24 17.85 9.48 -7.32
CA THR A 24 16.42 9.78 -7.16
C THR A 24 15.61 8.89 -8.12
N VAL A 25 14.64 8.16 -7.57
CA VAL A 25 13.63 7.42 -8.35
C VAL A 25 12.42 8.33 -8.53
N ALA A 26 11.98 8.54 -9.78
CA ALA A 26 10.72 9.19 -10.08
C ALA A 26 9.77 8.15 -10.68
N SER A 27 8.73 7.77 -9.93
CA SER A 27 7.61 7.00 -10.46
C SER A 27 6.72 7.95 -11.26
N GLY A 28 6.53 7.65 -12.56
CA GLY A 28 5.60 8.35 -13.43
C GLY A 28 4.21 7.72 -13.31
N SER A 29 3.24 8.45 -12.77
CA SER A 29 1.86 8.00 -12.58
C SER A 29 0.96 8.16 -13.83
N ASP A 30 1.54 8.28 -15.03
CA ASP A 30 0.81 8.68 -16.24
C ASP A 30 1.14 7.86 -17.50
N GLY A 31 1.80 6.71 -17.36
CA GLY A 31 2.26 5.91 -18.50
C GLY A 31 3.49 6.49 -19.20
N ALA A 32 4.13 7.53 -18.67
CA ALA A 32 5.53 7.82 -18.96
C ALA A 32 6.39 6.91 -18.08
N GLY A 33 7.24 6.10 -18.71
CA GLY A 33 8.04 5.07 -18.06
C GLY A 33 8.83 5.51 -16.81
N ARG A 34 9.17 4.54 -15.97
CA ARG A 34 9.96 4.71 -14.76
C ARG A 34 11.37 5.16 -15.13
N THR A 35 11.91 6.14 -14.40
CA THR A 35 13.31 6.55 -14.58
C THR A 35 14.05 6.65 -13.27
N ILE A 36 15.33 6.31 -13.31
CA ILE A 36 16.25 6.46 -12.18
C ILE A 36 17.38 7.36 -12.62
N THR A 37 17.58 8.48 -11.92
CA THR A 37 18.67 9.42 -12.20
C THR A 37 19.75 9.31 -11.13
N PHE A 38 20.99 9.14 -11.57
CA PHE A 38 22.19 9.15 -10.74
C PHE A 38 22.98 10.42 -10.97
N VAL A 39 23.54 10.99 -9.91
CA VAL A 39 24.52 12.08 -10.00
C VAL A 39 25.90 11.55 -9.62
N ILE A 40 26.82 11.60 -10.57
CA ILE A 40 28.18 11.04 -10.42
C ILE A 40 29.17 12.19 -10.33
N GLN A 41 30.00 12.20 -9.29
CA GLN A 41 31.07 13.18 -9.15
C GLN A 41 32.21 12.83 -10.09
N GLN A 42 32.53 13.73 -11.01
CA GLN A 42 33.69 13.58 -11.87
C GLN A 42 34.94 14.03 -11.10
N TYR A 43 35.92 13.15 -10.91
CA TYR A 43 37.30 13.59 -10.70
C TYR A 43 37.74 14.42 -11.91
N PRO A 44 38.71 15.35 -11.78
CA PRO A 44 39.13 16.20 -12.88
C PRO A 44 39.85 15.40 -13.98
N VAL A 45 39.07 14.71 -14.81
CA VAL A 45 39.54 14.06 -16.03
C VAL A 45 39.30 15.05 -17.17
N GLN A 46 40.38 15.63 -17.67
CA GLN A 46 40.37 16.44 -18.88
C GLN A 46 39.71 15.66 -20.02
N TYR A 47 38.47 16.03 -20.36
CA TYR A 47 37.78 15.70 -21.61
C TYR A 47 37.87 14.24 -22.06
N ARG A 48 37.26 13.30 -21.32
CA ARG A 48 37.09 11.92 -21.80
C ARG A 48 35.63 11.48 -21.74
N THR A 49 35.22 10.77 -22.78
CA THR A 49 34.01 9.93 -22.78
C THR A 49 34.12 8.94 -21.62
N VAL A 50 33.10 8.85 -20.80
CA VAL A 50 33.01 7.91 -19.68
C VAL A 50 32.03 6.81 -20.06
N TYR A 51 32.29 5.58 -19.63
CA TYR A 51 31.45 4.41 -19.88
C TYR A 51 30.82 3.95 -18.56
N VAL A 52 29.51 3.74 -18.57
CA VAL A 52 28.74 3.32 -17.40
C VAL A 52 28.15 1.94 -17.67
N GLN A 53 28.36 1.03 -16.74
CA GLN A 53 27.80 -0.32 -16.77
C GLN A 53 26.90 -0.47 -15.54
N VAL A 54 25.72 -1.06 -15.74
CA VAL A 54 24.75 -1.38 -14.68
C VAL A 54 24.65 -2.90 -14.62
N VAL A 55 24.81 -3.50 -13.44
CA VAL A 55 24.89 -4.96 -13.27
C VAL A 55 23.99 -5.39 -12.11
N PRO A 56 23.05 -6.33 -12.28
CA PRO A 56 22.29 -6.91 -11.18
C PRO A 56 23.19 -7.79 -10.30
N ILE A 57 23.03 -7.74 -8.97
CA ILE A 57 23.86 -8.45 -7.99
C ILE A 57 23.12 -9.63 -7.35
N THR A 58 21.79 -9.67 -7.41
CA THR A 58 20.96 -10.76 -6.89
C THR A 58 20.35 -11.56 -8.04
N GLY A 59 20.33 -12.90 -7.91
CA GLY A 59 19.15 -13.65 -8.32
C GLY A 59 19.14 -14.46 -9.62
N GLN A 60 19.87 -14.17 -10.70
CA GLN A 60 20.03 -15.14 -11.81
C GLN A 60 21.39 -15.06 -12.48
N THR A 61 22.10 -16.20 -12.49
CA THR A 61 23.24 -16.47 -13.37
C THR A 61 22.76 -16.73 -14.81
N GLY A 62 22.04 -15.77 -15.37
CA GLY A 62 22.04 -15.55 -16.81
C GLY A 62 23.06 -14.45 -17.04
N ASP A 63 24.12 -14.74 -17.79
CA ASP A 63 25.08 -13.73 -18.22
C ASP A 63 24.35 -12.69 -19.10
N PHE A 64 23.67 -11.72 -18.48
CA PHE A 64 23.09 -10.56 -19.15
C PHE A 64 24.23 -9.58 -19.43
N TRP A 65 24.98 -9.90 -20.48
CA TRP A 65 25.88 -8.95 -21.11
C TRP A 65 25.05 -7.97 -21.93
N ASP A 66 24.41 -6.99 -21.28
CA ASP A 66 23.97 -5.81 -21.99
C ASP A 66 24.89 -4.64 -21.62
N SER A 67 25.98 -4.55 -22.38
CA SER A 67 26.89 -3.42 -22.37
C SER A 67 26.17 -2.23 -23.00
N PHE A 68 25.75 -1.25 -22.18
CA PHE A 68 25.14 -0.02 -22.70
C PHE A 68 26.19 0.87 -23.36
N TRP A 69 26.02 1.13 -24.66
CA TRP A 69 26.95 1.90 -25.48
C TRP A 69 26.57 3.38 -25.47
N SER A 70 27.50 4.25 -25.07
CA SER A 70 27.39 5.71 -25.20
C SER A 70 27.11 6.10 -26.65
N ASN A 71 26.00 6.81 -26.91
CA ASN A 71 25.57 7.18 -28.26
C ASN A 71 26.56 8.17 -28.92
N ARG A 72 27.00 7.85 -30.14
CA ARG A 72 27.38 8.84 -31.14
C ARG A 72 26.13 9.01 -32.01
N VAL A 73 25.42 10.14 -31.86
CA VAL A 73 24.21 10.59 -32.58
C VAL A 73 23.74 9.66 -33.73
N GLY A 74 22.71 8.83 -33.47
CA GLY A 74 21.74 8.33 -34.46
C GLY A 74 21.70 6.81 -34.71
N GLY A 75 20.54 6.17 -34.45
CA GLY A 75 20.12 4.89 -35.06
C GLY A 75 19.75 3.74 -34.08
N GLU A 76 18.45 3.47 -33.97
CA GLU A 76 17.66 2.40 -33.27
C GLU A 76 18.02 0.91 -33.56
N PRO A 77 17.41 -0.15 -32.93
CA PRO A 77 16.51 -0.23 -31.74
C PRO A 77 16.80 -1.38 -30.70
N ALA A 78 16.10 -1.27 -29.56
CA ALA A 78 15.56 -2.29 -28.62
C ALA A 78 16.52 -3.26 -27.87
N ASP A 79 16.71 -2.99 -26.56
CA ASP A 79 16.72 -3.99 -25.47
C ASP A 79 16.51 -3.30 -24.11
N GLN A 80 16.06 -4.08 -23.11
CA GLN A 80 15.20 -3.75 -21.95
C GLN A 80 15.62 -2.57 -21.02
N PHE A 81 16.83 -2.01 -21.11
CA PHE A 81 17.28 -0.89 -20.27
C PHE A 81 17.76 0.30 -21.09
N ALA A 82 16.97 0.76 -22.06
CA ALA A 82 17.35 1.88 -22.91
C ALA A 82 17.69 3.14 -22.06
N LEU A 83 18.94 3.61 -22.14
CA LEU A 83 19.37 4.89 -21.55
C LEU A 83 18.48 6.00 -22.12
N SER A 84 17.56 6.53 -21.32
CA SER A 84 16.53 7.44 -21.80
C SER A 84 17.10 8.83 -22.11
N SER A 85 18.14 9.24 -21.38
CA SER A 85 18.92 10.45 -21.68
C SER A 85 20.24 10.51 -20.92
N PHE A 86 21.24 11.13 -21.55
CA PHE A 86 22.44 11.65 -20.90
C PHE A 86 22.28 13.17 -20.80
N VAL A 87 22.27 13.74 -19.60
CA VAL A 87 22.35 15.20 -19.44
C VAL A 87 23.82 15.54 -19.26
N GLY A 88 24.32 16.43 -20.12
CA GLY A 88 25.73 16.79 -20.21
C GLY A 88 26.34 17.27 -18.89
N VAL A 89 27.66 17.21 -18.83
CA VAL A 89 28.49 17.62 -17.67
C VAL A 89 28.05 18.99 -17.15
N GLU A 90 27.64 19.04 -15.89
CA GLU A 90 27.32 20.27 -15.19
C GLU A 90 28.60 21.08 -14.90
N PRO A 91 28.54 22.43 -14.81
CA PRO A 91 29.70 23.29 -14.59
C PRO A 91 30.50 23.00 -13.31
N ASN A 92 29.92 22.25 -12.38
CA ASN A 92 30.47 21.85 -11.08
C ASN A 92 31.27 20.52 -11.12
N GLY A 93 31.42 19.89 -12.30
CA GLY A 93 32.16 18.63 -12.43
C GLY A 93 31.32 17.40 -12.08
N TYR A 94 30.00 17.48 -12.16
CA TYR A 94 29.09 16.34 -12.02
C TYR A 94 28.46 16.01 -13.38
N PHE A 95 28.04 14.76 -13.57
CA PHE A 95 27.17 14.40 -14.69
C PHE A 95 26.05 13.50 -14.20
N SER A 96 24.90 13.56 -14.87
CA SER A 96 23.77 12.71 -14.54
C SER A 96 23.51 11.62 -15.59
N VAL A 97 23.15 10.45 -15.09
CA VAL A 97 22.78 9.29 -15.91
C VAL A 97 21.34 8.96 -15.56
N THR A 98 20.46 9.00 -16.56
CA THR A 98 19.07 8.58 -16.40
C THR A 98 18.85 7.26 -17.12
N LEU A 99 18.44 6.25 -16.37
CA LEU A 99 18.06 4.93 -16.89
C LEU A 99 16.55 4.87 -17.06
N ASN A 100 16.08 4.25 -18.15
CA ASN A 100 14.71 3.74 -18.18
C ASN A 100 14.67 2.48 -17.30
N ALA A 101 13.74 2.46 -16.34
CA ALA A 101 13.56 1.41 -15.35
C ALA A 101 12.28 0.58 -15.59
N ASP A 102 11.65 0.69 -16.77
CA ASP A 102 10.44 -0.05 -17.16
C ASP A 102 10.65 -1.57 -17.17
N ALA A 103 11.90 -2.04 -17.26
CA ALA A 103 12.23 -3.47 -17.23
C ALA A 103 12.70 -3.98 -15.86
N ILE A 104 12.81 -3.13 -14.84
CA ILE A 104 13.07 -3.59 -13.47
C ILE A 104 11.75 -4.13 -12.94
N GLN A 105 11.56 -5.43 -13.11
CA GLN A 105 10.31 -6.12 -12.74
C GLN A 105 10.37 -6.75 -11.35
N GLU A 106 11.54 -6.76 -10.69
CA GLU A 106 11.72 -7.41 -9.39
C GLU A 106 12.33 -6.43 -8.37
N ASP A 107 11.60 -6.21 -7.27
CA ASP A 107 12.15 -5.49 -6.12
C ASP A 107 13.19 -6.35 -5.40
N ASP A 108 14.06 -5.67 -4.68
CA ASP A 108 15.27 -6.22 -4.07
C ASP A 108 16.38 -6.63 -5.06
N GLU A 109 16.24 -6.27 -6.34
CA GLU A 109 17.39 -6.25 -7.24
C GLU A 109 18.36 -5.16 -6.79
N ILE A 110 19.47 -5.59 -6.21
CA ILE A 110 20.60 -4.71 -5.95
C ILE A 110 21.35 -4.57 -7.26
N PHE A 111 21.40 -3.37 -7.80
CA PHE A 111 22.21 -3.05 -8.96
C PHE A 111 23.53 -2.44 -8.52
N GLU A 112 24.62 -2.84 -9.18
CA GLU A 112 25.91 -2.18 -9.13
C GLU A 112 26.06 -1.29 -10.35
N ILE A 113 26.38 -0.03 -10.14
CA ILE A 113 26.85 0.88 -11.18
C ILE A 113 28.36 0.85 -11.17
N ARG A 114 28.97 0.68 -12.35
CA ARG A 114 30.42 0.68 -12.57
C ARG A 114 30.79 1.73 -13.61
N VAL A 115 31.81 2.52 -13.33
CA VAL A 115 32.27 3.61 -14.21
C VAL A 115 33.67 3.31 -14.75
N TYR A 116 33.89 3.44 -16.05
CA TYR A 116 35.17 3.14 -16.73
C TYR A 116 35.67 4.31 -17.60
N GLU A 117 37.00 4.39 -17.78
CA GLU A 117 37.65 5.41 -18.64
C GLU A 117 37.49 5.12 -20.14
N ASN A 118 37.40 3.85 -20.52
CA ASN A 118 37.20 3.44 -21.90
C ASN A 118 36.40 2.14 -21.99
N ASN A 119 35.81 1.88 -23.17
CA ASN A 119 34.96 0.72 -23.40
C ASN A 119 35.70 -0.63 -23.31
N LEU A 120 36.96 -0.63 -23.74
CA LEU A 120 37.79 -1.84 -23.72
C LEU A 120 38.10 -2.30 -22.29
N ASP A 121 38.08 -1.38 -21.32
CA ASP A 121 38.36 -1.72 -19.93
C ASP A 121 37.24 -2.56 -19.31
N ALA A 122 35.99 -2.17 -19.56
CA ALA A 122 34.81 -2.95 -19.19
C ALA A 122 34.81 -4.34 -19.88
N ALA A 123 35.06 -4.38 -21.19
CA ALA A 123 35.07 -5.62 -21.97
C ALA A 123 36.22 -6.59 -21.60
N ARG A 124 37.31 -6.06 -21.03
CA ARG A 124 38.48 -6.84 -20.60
C ARG A 124 38.47 -7.18 -19.11
N GLY A 125 37.45 -6.76 -18.36
CA GLY A 125 37.31 -7.03 -16.93
C GLY A 125 38.32 -6.29 -16.05
N TYR A 126 38.79 -5.10 -16.48
CA TYR A 126 39.60 -4.25 -15.61
C TYR A 126 38.73 -3.68 -14.48
N ALA A 127 39.37 -3.26 -13.38
CA ALA A 127 38.66 -2.66 -12.26
C ALA A 127 38.01 -1.32 -12.68
N PRO A 128 36.75 -1.06 -12.28
CA PRO A 128 36.12 0.22 -12.53
C PRO A 128 36.78 1.34 -11.73
N LEU A 129 36.67 2.57 -12.22
CA LEU A 129 37.13 3.78 -11.54
C LEU A 129 36.32 4.08 -10.27
N SER A 130 35.02 3.77 -10.33
CA SER A 130 34.08 3.98 -9.24
C SER A 130 32.97 2.95 -9.34
N THR A 131 32.48 2.54 -8.18
CA THR A 131 31.28 1.73 -8.05
C THR A 131 30.30 2.38 -7.08
N GLY A 132 29.02 2.06 -7.26
CA GLY A 132 27.99 2.32 -6.25
C GLY A 132 26.86 1.33 -6.41
N ARG A 133 26.10 1.13 -5.33
CA ARG A 133 25.00 0.16 -5.29
C ARG A 133 23.70 0.89 -5.00
N PHE A 134 22.63 0.47 -5.66
CA PHE A 134 21.27 0.89 -5.33
C PHE A 134 20.33 -0.30 -5.34
N THR A 135 19.23 -0.19 -4.62
CA THR A 135 18.13 -1.16 -4.61
C THR A 135 16.92 -0.44 -5.17
N VAL A 136 16.20 -1.09 -6.09
CA VAL A 136 14.86 -0.64 -6.47
C VAL A 136 13.88 -1.30 -5.53
N VAL A 137 13.03 -0.48 -4.94
CA VAL A 137 11.84 -0.92 -4.23
C VAL A 137 10.70 -0.15 -4.89
N ASP A 138 9.82 -0.88 -5.55
CA ASP A 138 8.60 -0.40 -6.16
C ASP A 138 7.43 -0.81 -5.27
N ASP A 139 7.04 0.11 -4.39
CA ASP A 139 6.02 -0.15 -3.38
C ASP A 139 4.58 -0.07 -3.93
N ASP A 140 4.36 0.42 -5.17
CA ASP A 140 3.02 0.71 -5.71
C ASP A 140 2.73 0.04 -7.08
N ILE A 141 1.61 -0.68 -7.18
CA ILE A 141 1.11 -1.33 -8.41
C ILE A 141 -0.13 -0.58 -8.92
N PHE A 142 -0.12 -0.12 -10.17
CA PHE A 142 -1.23 0.61 -10.78
C PHE A 142 -1.81 -0.12 -12.00
N GLY A 143 -3.13 -0.21 -12.05
CA GLY A 143 -3.92 -0.60 -13.21
C GLY A 143 -4.24 0.58 -14.12
N THR A 144 -5.22 0.38 -14.98
CA THR A 144 -5.64 1.29 -16.04
C THR A 144 -7.10 1.73 -15.83
N ALA A 145 -7.76 2.16 -16.92
CA ALA A 145 -9.20 2.41 -16.91
C ALA A 145 -10.01 1.24 -17.49
N GLY A 146 -9.34 0.12 -17.79
CA GLY A 146 -9.95 -1.13 -18.24
C GLY A 146 -10.02 -2.15 -17.12
N ALA A 147 -10.49 -3.37 -17.42
CA ALA A 147 -10.43 -4.46 -16.45
C ALA A 147 -8.99 -5.01 -16.38
N ASP A 148 -8.39 -4.93 -15.21
CA ASP A 148 -7.01 -5.30 -14.97
C ASP A 148 -6.88 -6.52 -14.04
N HIS A 149 -5.77 -7.26 -14.19
CA HIS A 149 -5.36 -8.28 -13.23
C HIS A 149 -4.00 -7.90 -12.68
N LEU A 150 -3.99 -7.41 -11.45
CA LEU A 150 -2.81 -6.97 -10.72
C LEU A 150 -2.37 -8.06 -9.74
N GLN A 151 -1.07 -8.34 -9.70
CA GLN A 151 -0.47 -9.35 -8.84
C GLN A 151 0.68 -8.71 -8.05
N GLY A 152 0.54 -8.71 -6.72
CA GLY A 152 1.56 -8.41 -5.73
C GLY A 152 2.50 -9.58 -5.47
N ARG A 153 3.36 -9.44 -4.48
CA ARG A 153 4.46 -10.36 -4.15
C ARG A 153 4.44 -10.68 -2.65
N ASP A 154 5.57 -11.11 -2.07
CA ASP A 154 5.66 -11.51 -0.64
C ASP A 154 6.11 -10.32 0.27
N HIS A 155 5.89 -9.08 -0.14
CA HIS A 155 6.18 -7.85 0.63
C HIS A 155 4.98 -6.91 0.65
N ALA A 156 5.06 -5.80 1.40
CA ALA A 156 3.93 -4.88 1.53
C ALA A 156 3.82 -3.97 0.31
N GLU A 157 2.68 -3.98 -0.38
CA GLU A 157 2.42 -3.19 -1.58
C GLU A 157 1.14 -2.33 -1.50
N SER A 158 1.11 -1.20 -2.20
CA SER A 158 -0.12 -0.43 -2.46
C SER A 158 -0.60 -0.68 -3.89
N MET A 159 -1.75 -1.34 -4.03
CA MET A 159 -2.33 -1.71 -5.31
C MET A 159 -3.56 -0.84 -5.65
N TYR A 160 -3.57 -0.28 -6.86
CA TYR A 160 -4.64 0.59 -7.35
C TYR A 160 -5.18 0.09 -8.70
N GLY A 161 -6.40 -0.46 -8.73
CA GLY A 161 -7.05 -0.97 -9.96
C GLY A 161 -7.36 0.14 -10.96
N GLY A 162 -7.99 1.22 -10.47
CA GLY A 162 -8.30 2.40 -11.27
C GLY A 162 -9.79 2.45 -11.57
N ALA A 163 -10.16 2.32 -12.85
CA ALA A 163 -11.56 2.14 -13.22
C ALA A 163 -11.67 0.84 -14.01
N GLY A 164 -12.73 0.06 -13.84
CA GLY A 164 -12.76 -1.25 -14.47
C GLY A 164 -13.57 -2.25 -13.69
N ALA A 165 -13.24 -3.52 -13.86
CA ALA A 165 -13.69 -4.59 -13.00
C ALA A 165 -12.43 -5.42 -12.76
N ASP A 166 -11.71 -5.04 -11.72
CA ASP A 166 -10.31 -5.38 -11.55
C ASP A 166 -10.15 -6.55 -10.60
N ARG A 167 -9.08 -7.31 -10.77
CA ARG A 167 -8.64 -8.33 -9.83
C ARG A 167 -7.30 -7.92 -9.25
N LEU A 168 -7.25 -7.70 -7.94
CA LEU A 168 -6.04 -7.44 -7.18
C LEU A 168 -5.73 -8.68 -6.34
N ASP A 169 -4.54 -9.25 -6.52
CA ASP A 169 -3.99 -10.38 -5.77
C ASP A 169 -2.72 -9.91 -5.02
N GLY A 170 -2.79 -9.59 -3.73
CA GLY A 170 -1.67 -9.06 -2.93
C GLY A 170 -0.56 -10.09 -2.67
N ALA A 171 -0.96 -11.35 -2.45
CA ALA A 171 -0.10 -12.50 -2.15
C ALA A 171 0.41 -12.55 -0.70
N GLY A 172 1.52 -11.92 -0.35
CA GLY A 172 2.05 -11.93 1.01
C GLY A 172 2.63 -10.57 1.39
N GLY A 173 2.59 -10.17 2.65
CA GLY A 173 2.90 -8.80 3.03
C GLY A 173 1.68 -8.09 3.59
N ALA A 174 1.86 -6.84 4.04
CA ALA A 174 0.76 -6.04 4.58
C ALA A 174 0.32 -5.04 3.52
N ASP A 175 -0.62 -5.45 2.69
CA ASP A 175 -0.96 -4.75 1.45
C ASP A 175 -2.08 -3.75 1.63
N THR A 176 -2.15 -2.74 0.75
CA THR A 176 -3.30 -1.86 0.61
C THR A 176 -3.91 -2.04 -0.78
N LEU A 177 -5.09 -2.66 -0.85
CA LEU A 177 -5.78 -2.98 -2.09
C LEU A 177 -6.94 -2.00 -2.32
N ASN A 178 -6.86 -1.22 -3.39
CA ASN A 178 -7.90 -0.30 -3.83
C ASN A 178 -8.29 -0.57 -5.29
N GLY A 179 -9.42 -1.25 -5.50
CA GLY A 179 -9.94 -1.51 -6.84
C GLY A 179 -10.31 -0.22 -7.59
N GLY A 180 -10.88 0.75 -6.87
CA GLY A 180 -11.32 2.02 -7.44
C GLY A 180 -12.73 1.91 -8.03
N LEU A 181 -12.97 2.54 -9.18
CA LEU A 181 -14.31 2.54 -9.78
C LEU A 181 -14.58 1.21 -10.47
N GLY A 182 -15.40 0.36 -9.88
CA GLY A 182 -15.61 -0.95 -10.50
C GLY A 182 -16.45 -1.87 -9.67
N ALA A 183 -16.60 -3.10 -10.13
CA ALA A 183 -16.96 -4.19 -9.24
C ALA A 183 -15.75 -5.11 -9.18
N ASP A 184 -14.93 -4.91 -8.15
CA ASP A 184 -13.56 -5.43 -8.13
C ASP A 184 -13.44 -6.66 -7.25
N THR A 185 -12.39 -7.45 -7.46
CA THR A 185 -12.04 -8.60 -6.61
C THR A 185 -10.73 -8.31 -5.91
N LEU A 186 -10.77 -8.13 -4.60
CA LEU A 186 -9.62 -7.80 -3.76
C LEU A 186 -9.25 -9.04 -2.94
N ASN A 187 -8.08 -9.62 -3.20
CA ASN A 187 -7.55 -10.77 -2.46
C ASN A 187 -6.21 -10.33 -1.85
N GLY A 188 -6.16 -10.12 -0.54
CA GLY A 188 -4.98 -9.64 0.19
C GLY A 188 -3.93 -10.73 0.29
N GLY A 189 -4.26 -11.85 0.92
CA GLY A 189 -3.40 -13.03 0.90
C GLY A 189 -2.87 -13.35 2.29
N ALA A 190 -1.60 -13.11 2.57
CA ALA A 190 -1.00 -13.37 3.88
C ALA A 190 -0.33 -12.11 4.44
N GLY A 191 -0.72 -11.68 5.62
CA GLY A 191 -0.28 -10.46 6.29
C GLY A 191 -1.49 -9.63 6.70
N ASP A 192 -1.24 -8.46 7.28
CA ASP A 192 -2.31 -7.60 7.80
C ASP A 192 -2.70 -6.57 6.72
N ASP A 193 -3.72 -6.90 5.93
CA ASP A 193 -4.09 -6.18 4.71
C ASP A 193 -5.17 -5.11 4.94
N ILE A 194 -5.19 -4.11 4.05
CA ILE A 194 -6.17 -3.04 4.00
C ILE A 194 -6.93 -3.09 2.67
N TYR A 195 -8.24 -3.30 2.76
CA TYR A 195 -9.16 -3.29 1.64
C TYR A 195 -9.92 -1.96 1.57
N ILE A 196 -9.84 -1.27 0.43
CA ILE A 196 -10.66 -0.09 0.16
C ILE A 196 -11.87 -0.50 -0.67
N VAL A 197 -13.06 -0.38 -0.08
CA VAL A 197 -14.33 -0.76 -0.72
C VAL A 197 -15.22 0.45 -0.91
N ASP A 198 -15.45 0.85 -2.16
CA ASP A 198 -16.33 1.97 -2.51
C ASP A 198 -17.56 1.57 -3.33
N ASN A 199 -17.59 0.32 -3.82
CA ASN A 199 -18.67 -0.22 -4.63
C ASN A 199 -19.31 -1.46 -3.98
N VAL A 200 -20.64 -1.56 -4.09
CA VAL A 200 -21.39 -2.73 -3.60
C VAL A 200 -21.04 -4.02 -4.37
N GLY A 201 -20.46 -3.88 -5.57
CA GLY A 201 -19.98 -4.99 -6.38
C GLY A 201 -18.61 -5.53 -5.95
N ASP A 202 -17.88 -4.83 -5.08
CA ASP A 202 -16.55 -5.26 -4.65
C ASP A 202 -16.60 -6.52 -3.78
N GLN A 203 -15.67 -7.42 -4.03
CA GLN A 203 -15.53 -8.69 -3.34
C GLN A 203 -14.20 -8.74 -2.61
N VAL A 204 -14.25 -8.74 -1.28
CA VAL A 204 -13.08 -8.93 -0.41
C VAL A 204 -12.97 -10.42 -0.08
N ASN A 205 -11.88 -11.04 -0.50
CA ASN A 205 -11.63 -12.47 -0.31
C ASN A 205 -10.43 -12.68 0.60
N GLU A 206 -10.69 -13.11 1.84
CA GLU A 206 -9.64 -13.34 2.83
C GLU A 206 -9.56 -14.80 3.29
N GLY A 207 -8.34 -15.28 3.51
CA GLY A 207 -8.02 -16.62 3.98
C GLY A 207 -7.99 -16.73 5.50
N HIS A 208 -8.16 -17.95 6.03
CA HIS A 208 -8.18 -18.18 7.49
C HIS A 208 -6.86 -17.81 8.22
N ASN A 209 -5.75 -17.66 7.48
CA ASN A 209 -4.44 -17.31 8.04
C ASN A 209 -3.85 -16.10 7.31
N GLY A 210 -4.70 -15.17 6.87
CA GLY A 210 -4.31 -13.92 6.23
C GLY A 210 -3.56 -13.05 7.20
N GLY A 211 -4.26 -12.44 8.15
CA GLY A 211 -3.63 -11.75 9.26
C GLY A 211 -4.70 -11.19 10.17
N THR A 212 -4.54 -9.93 10.53
CA THR A 212 -5.59 -9.11 11.12
C THR A 212 -5.94 -7.99 10.15
N ASP A 213 -7.02 -8.19 9.41
CA ASP A 213 -7.30 -7.43 8.20
C ASP A 213 -8.30 -6.29 8.46
N LEU A 214 -8.26 -5.27 7.61
CA LEU A 214 -9.10 -4.08 7.71
C LEU A 214 -9.82 -3.77 6.41
N VAL A 215 -11.15 -3.71 6.45
CA VAL A 215 -11.93 -3.04 5.41
C VAL A 215 -12.16 -1.57 5.79
N ARG A 216 -11.80 -0.66 4.89
CA ARG A 216 -12.20 0.75 4.91
C ARG A 216 -13.20 0.98 3.80
N THR A 217 -14.39 1.46 4.13
CA THR A 217 -15.47 1.58 3.15
C THR A 217 -16.18 2.92 3.18
N SER A 218 -16.60 3.42 2.01
CA SER A 218 -17.43 4.61 1.89
C SER A 218 -18.93 4.32 1.80
N ILE A 219 -19.32 3.05 1.83
CA ILE A 219 -20.71 2.57 1.71
C ILE A 219 -21.09 1.72 2.93
N SER A 220 -22.37 1.36 3.04
CA SER A 220 -22.77 0.34 4.02
C SER A 220 -22.16 -1.01 3.63
N TYR A 221 -21.58 -1.72 4.58
CA TYR A 221 -20.81 -2.92 4.28
C TYR A 221 -20.96 -3.98 5.37
N ALA A 222 -20.97 -5.24 4.92
CA ALA A 222 -20.92 -6.41 5.78
C ALA A 222 -19.59 -7.13 5.53
N LEU A 223 -18.81 -7.36 6.60
CA LEU A 223 -17.53 -8.04 6.50
C LEU A 223 -17.71 -9.46 5.92
N THR A 224 -16.86 -9.81 4.97
CA THR A 224 -16.71 -11.18 4.52
C THR A 224 -16.04 -12.02 5.61
N ALA A 225 -16.02 -13.35 5.44
CA ALA A 225 -15.38 -14.23 6.41
C ALA A 225 -13.87 -13.92 6.50
N ASN A 226 -13.29 -14.14 7.69
CA ASN A 226 -11.86 -13.97 7.97
C ASN A 226 -11.34 -12.51 7.99
N VAL A 227 -12.22 -11.51 7.94
CA VAL A 227 -11.81 -10.11 8.15
C VAL A 227 -12.21 -9.66 9.55
N GLU A 228 -11.29 -9.06 10.29
CA GLU A 228 -11.46 -8.69 11.70
C GLU A 228 -11.95 -7.25 11.90
N ASN A 229 -11.52 -6.31 11.06
CA ASN A 229 -11.77 -4.88 11.29
C ASN A 229 -12.59 -4.24 10.17
N LEU A 230 -13.51 -3.35 10.56
CA LEU A 230 -14.28 -2.50 9.66
C LEU A 230 -14.16 -1.04 10.09
N THR A 231 -13.93 -0.14 9.15
CA THR A 231 -13.99 1.31 9.36
C THR A 231 -14.83 1.99 8.29
N LEU A 232 -15.89 2.68 8.72
CA LEU A 232 -16.75 3.48 7.86
C LEU A 232 -16.09 4.84 7.62
N THR A 233 -15.77 5.13 6.37
CA THR A 233 -15.06 6.36 5.93
C THR A 233 -15.92 7.32 5.13
N GLY A 234 -17.10 6.87 4.68
CA GLY A 234 -18.08 7.72 4.01
C GLY A 234 -18.63 8.79 4.97
N THR A 235 -19.33 9.80 4.43
CA THR A 235 -19.93 10.88 5.24
C THR A 235 -21.44 10.71 5.45
N GLY A 236 -22.04 9.66 4.89
CA GLY A 236 -23.47 9.38 5.00
C GLY A 236 -23.80 8.51 6.22
N ASN A 237 -25.10 8.30 6.43
CA ASN A 237 -25.64 7.33 7.39
C ASN A 237 -25.50 5.93 6.79
N ILE A 238 -24.29 5.39 6.87
CA ILE A 238 -23.94 4.05 6.38
C ILE A 238 -23.84 3.08 7.57
N ASN A 239 -23.98 1.79 7.30
CA ASN A 239 -24.05 0.78 8.36
C ASN A 239 -22.86 -0.19 8.25
N GLY A 240 -22.44 -0.72 9.39
CA GLY A 240 -21.40 -1.73 9.48
C GLY A 240 -21.98 -3.02 10.04
N THR A 241 -21.70 -4.14 9.37
CA THR A 241 -22.01 -5.47 9.87
C THR A 241 -20.73 -6.31 9.91
N GLY A 242 -20.45 -6.96 11.03
CA GLY A 242 -19.35 -7.89 11.20
C GLY A 242 -19.71 -9.30 10.70
N ASN A 243 -18.97 -10.28 11.18
CA ASN A 243 -19.09 -11.69 10.83
C ASN A 243 -19.13 -12.57 12.10
N GLY A 244 -18.61 -13.80 12.04
CA GLY A 244 -18.60 -14.71 13.21
C GLY A 244 -17.38 -14.56 14.13
N LEU A 245 -16.45 -13.67 13.81
CA LEU A 245 -15.21 -13.41 14.55
C LEU A 245 -15.39 -12.30 15.57
N ALA A 246 -14.39 -12.07 16.43
CA ALA A 246 -14.35 -10.89 17.29
C ALA A 246 -13.96 -9.66 16.47
N ASN A 247 -14.96 -8.96 15.93
CA ASN A 247 -14.78 -7.83 15.05
C ASN A 247 -14.60 -6.51 15.81
N ARG A 248 -13.80 -5.61 15.22
CA ARG A 248 -13.75 -4.20 15.62
C ARG A 248 -14.34 -3.34 14.53
N ILE A 249 -15.46 -2.69 14.83
CA ILE A 249 -16.21 -1.86 13.88
C ILE A 249 -16.16 -0.41 14.36
N ASN A 250 -15.60 0.46 13.52
CA ASN A 250 -15.60 1.90 13.72
C ASN A 250 -16.60 2.55 12.76
N GLY A 251 -17.62 3.21 13.31
CA GLY A 251 -18.54 4.08 12.60
C GLY A 251 -17.92 5.41 12.19
N ASN A 252 -18.74 6.25 11.59
CA ASN A 252 -18.38 7.57 11.09
C ASN A 252 -19.09 8.67 11.89
N ALA A 253 -19.30 9.85 11.27
CA ALA A 253 -20.00 10.97 11.91
C ALA A 253 -21.51 11.04 11.58
N GLY A 254 -22.01 10.06 10.82
CA GLY A 254 -23.43 9.91 10.50
C GLY A 254 -24.07 8.86 11.40
N ASN A 255 -25.39 8.79 11.38
CA ASN A 255 -26.14 7.83 12.21
C ASN A 255 -25.95 6.42 11.66
N ASN A 256 -25.15 5.60 12.32
CA ASN A 256 -24.79 4.25 11.92
C ASN A 256 -25.63 3.20 12.66
N LEU A 257 -25.99 2.13 11.95
CA LEU A 257 -26.31 0.85 12.59
C LEU A 257 -25.06 -0.02 12.55
N LEU A 258 -24.58 -0.39 13.74
CA LEU A 258 -23.41 -1.25 13.94
C LEU A 258 -23.86 -2.59 14.53
N ASP A 259 -23.61 -3.67 13.79
CA ASP A 259 -23.90 -5.05 14.19
C ASP A 259 -22.61 -5.86 14.13
N GLY A 260 -22.12 -6.34 15.27
CA GLY A 260 -20.88 -7.11 15.33
C GLY A 260 -20.96 -8.50 14.71
N GLY A 261 -22.18 -9.05 14.61
CA GLY A 261 -22.39 -10.45 14.31
C GLY A 261 -22.34 -11.30 15.58
N LEU A 262 -21.89 -12.56 15.47
CA LEU A 262 -21.97 -13.54 16.58
C LEU A 262 -20.81 -13.44 17.59
N GLY A 263 -19.77 -12.68 17.24
CA GLY A 263 -18.50 -12.59 17.93
C GLY A 263 -18.57 -11.92 19.30
N ALA A 264 -17.41 -11.70 19.92
CA ALA A 264 -17.32 -10.79 21.06
C ALA A 264 -16.71 -9.48 20.54
N ASP A 265 -17.57 -8.54 20.18
CA ASP A 265 -17.20 -7.48 19.26
C ASP A 265 -16.91 -6.15 19.96
N THR A 266 -16.18 -5.26 19.30
CA THR A 266 -15.99 -3.87 19.72
C THR A 266 -16.66 -2.94 18.73
N LEU A 267 -17.72 -2.27 19.15
CA LEU A 267 -18.53 -1.37 18.34
C LEU A 267 -18.30 0.06 18.80
N ASN A 268 -17.69 0.88 17.94
CA ASN A 268 -17.41 2.29 18.20
C ASN A 268 -18.25 3.14 17.22
N GLY A 269 -19.30 3.83 17.70
CA GLY A 269 -20.25 4.57 16.85
C GLY A 269 -19.66 5.79 16.19
N GLY A 270 -19.02 6.65 16.99
CA GLY A 270 -18.43 7.88 16.49
C GLY A 270 -19.29 9.08 16.89
N ALA A 271 -19.83 9.78 15.91
CA ALA A 271 -20.79 10.86 16.14
C ALA A 271 -22.06 10.59 15.32
N GLY A 272 -23.17 11.20 15.70
CA GLY A 272 -24.49 10.84 15.17
C GLY A 272 -25.28 10.05 16.20
N ASP A 273 -26.57 9.84 15.91
CA ASP A 273 -27.43 9.01 16.75
C ASP A 273 -27.33 7.55 16.28
N ASP A 274 -26.52 6.75 16.96
CA ASP A 274 -26.12 5.41 16.53
C ASP A 274 -26.99 4.29 17.12
N ILE A 275 -27.06 3.16 16.42
CA ILE A 275 -27.74 1.94 16.86
C ILE A 275 -26.74 0.79 16.94
N TYR A 276 -26.58 0.23 18.13
CA TYR A 276 -25.75 -0.94 18.38
C TYR A 276 -26.61 -2.19 18.53
N ILE A 277 -26.25 -3.24 17.80
CA ILE A 277 -26.79 -4.58 18.04
C ILE A 277 -25.84 -5.30 18.99
N VAL A 278 -26.36 -5.70 20.15
CA VAL A 278 -25.61 -6.48 21.15
C VAL A 278 -26.30 -7.82 21.32
N ASP A 279 -25.69 -8.87 20.80
CA ASP A 279 -26.23 -10.23 20.90
C ASP A 279 -25.30 -11.21 21.62
N ASN A 280 -24.07 -10.78 21.89
CA ASN A 280 -23.10 -11.49 22.68
C ASN A 280 -22.78 -10.72 23.96
N VAL A 281 -22.63 -11.45 25.07
CA VAL A 281 -22.25 -10.83 26.36
C VAL A 281 -20.82 -10.27 26.35
N GLY A 282 -20.01 -10.66 25.36
CA GLY A 282 -18.68 -10.14 25.12
C GLY A 282 -18.65 -8.81 24.37
N ASP A 283 -19.76 -8.36 23.79
CA ASP A 283 -19.81 -7.14 22.99
C ASP A 283 -19.54 -5.90 23.85
N GLN A 284 -18.70 -5.03 23.32
CA GLN A 284 -18.33 -3.75 23.90
C GLN A 284 -18.84 -2.62 23.02
N VAL A 285 -19.65 -1.75 23.61
CA VAL A 285 -20.13 -0.52 22.97
C VAL A 285 -19.35 0.65 23.53
N ASN A 286 -18.60 1.36 22.69
CA ASN A 286 -17.82 2.51 23.10
C ASN A 286 -18.36 3.78 22.47
N GLU A 287 -18.80 4.70 23.32
CA GLU A 287 -19.34 5.98 22.89
C GLU A 287 -18.51 7.19 23.33
N GLY A 288 -18.41 8.15 22.42
CA GLY A 288 -17.72 9.41 22.63
C GLY A 288 -18.54 10.41 23.46
N ARG A 289 -17.88 11.39 24.06
CA ARG A 289 -18.61 12.55 24.61
C ARG A 289 -19.15 13.38 23.44
N ASN A 290 -20.46 13.63 23.42
CA ASN A 290 -21.18 14.25 22.30
C ASN A 290 -21.25 13.35 21.04
N GLY A 291 -21.34 12.02 21.22
CA GLY A 291 -21.59 11.07 20.12
C GLY A 291 -22.96 11.34 19.49
N GLY A 292 -24.03 11.20 20.27
CA GLY A 292 -25.36 11.63 19.87
C GLY A 292 -26.35 11.31 20.96
N THR A 293 -27.54 10.87 20.56
CA THR A 293 -28.47 10.14 21.42
C THR A 293 -28.57 8.69 20.93
N ASP A 294 -27.88 7.81 21.63
CA ASP A 294 -27.56 6.49 21.09
C ASP A 294 -28.47 5.40 21.65
N LEU A 295 -28.61 4.31 20.90
CA LEU A 295 -29.47 3.17 21.23
C LEU A 295 -28.71 1.85 21.16
N VAL A 296 -28.72 1.11 22.28
CA VAL A 296 -28.38 -0.31 22.28
C VAL A 296 -29.65 -1.15 22.12
N ARG A 297 -29.64 -2.07 21.16
CA ARG A 297 -30.63 -3.15 21.00
C ARG A 297 -29.98 -4.46 21.44
N ALA A 298 -30.30 -4.90 22.65
CA ALA A 298 -29.65 -6.07 23.25
C ALA A 298 -30.55 -7.30 23.26
N SER A 299 -30.07 -8.43 22.72
CA SER A 299 -30.73 -9.73 22.85
C SER A 299 -30.27 -10.51 24.11
N VAL A 300 -29.23 -10.00 24.77
CA VAL A 300 -28.69 -10.47 26.05
C VAL A 300 -28.95 -9.48 27.20
N SER A 301 -28.66 -9.87 28.44
CA SER A 301 -28.65 -8.90 29.54
C SER A 301 -27.53 -7.89 29.32
N TYR A 302 -27.83 -6.61 29.47
CA TYR A 302 -26.88 -5.55 29.14
C TYR A 302 -26.92 -4.41 30.14
N ALA A 303 -25.74 -3.87 30.44
CA ALA A 303 -25.59 -2.64 31.20
C ALA A 303 -25.06 -1.58 30.26
N LEU A 304 -25.78 -0.46 30.14
CA LEU A 304 -25.37 0.64 29.26
C LEU A 304 -23.97 1.13 29.64
N THR A 305 -23.10 1.24 28.65
CA THR A 305 -21.79 1.88 28.79
C THR A 305 -21.97 3.39 28.90
N ALA A 306 -20.92 4.11 29.33
CA ALA A 306 -20.99 5.55 29.46
C ALA A 306 -21.34 6.22 28.12
N ASN A 307 -22.08 7.34 28.17
CA ASN A 307 -22.51 8.12 27.00
C ASN A 307 -23.57 7.44 26.11
N VAL A 308 -24.16 6.32 26.51
CA VAL A 308 -25.33 5.75 25.81
C VAL A 308 -26.62 6.05 26.59
N GLU A 309 -27.64 6.60 25.93
CA GLU A 309 -28.88 7.03 26.57
C GLU A 309 -29.98 5.97 26.55
N ASN A 310 -30.10 5.17 25.48
CA ASN A 310 -31.24 4.29 25.27
C ASN A 310 -30.84 2.81 25.24
N LEU A 311 -31.67 1.97 25.85
CA LEU A 311 -31.61 0.51 25.75
C LEU A 311 -32.98 -0.04 25.33
N THR A 312 -33.01 -0.94 24.37
CA THR A 312 -34.17 -1.78 24.05
C THR A 312 -33.77 -3.23 24.14
N LEU A 313 -34.45 -4.00 24.99
CA LEU A 313 -34.24 -5.44 25.12
C LEU A 313 -35.05 -6.17 24.04
N THR A 314 -34.36 -6.90 23.16
CA THR A 314 -34.96 -7.60 22.02
C THR A 314 -35.02 -9.12 22.21
N GLY A 315 -34.29 -9.65 23.20
CA GLY A 315 -34.26 -11.08 23.51
C GLY A 315 -35.56 -11.59 24.11
N THR A 316 -35.85 -12.87 23.91
CA THR A 316 -37.07 -13.53 24.41
C THR A 316 -36.87 -14.24 25.75
N GLY A 317 -35.63 -14.29 26.25
CA GLY A 317 -35.28 -14.86 27.54
C GLY A 317 -35.52 -13.91 28.72
N ASN A 318 -35.23 -14.40 29.93
CA ASN A 318 -35.20 -13.55 31.12
C ASN A 318 -33.89 -12.74 31.14
N ILE A 319 -33.91 -11.56 30.52
CA ILE A 319 -32.78 -10.65 30.42
C ILE A 319 -33.03 -9.37 31.21
N ASN A 320 -31.96 -8.77 31.73
CA ASN A 320 -32.01 -7.52 32.49
C ASN A 320 -31.33 -6.39 31.70
N GLY A 321 -31.94 -5.21 31.74
CA GLY A 321 -31.32 -3.96 31.29
C GLY A 321 -30.90 -3.13 32.50
N THR A 322 -29.66 -2.65 32.51
CA THR A 322 -29.14 -1.76 33.55
C THR A 322 -28.71 -0.44 32.92
N GLY A 323 -29.12 0.69 33.52
CA GLY A 323 -28.70 2.02 33.07
C GLY A 323 -27.29 2.40 33.51
N ASN A 324 -26.87 3.60 33.13
CA ASN A 324 -25.64 4.27 33.55
C ASN A 324 -25.99 5.55 34.35
N ASP A 325 -25.04 6.48 34.53
CA ASP A 325 -25.22 7.72 35.29
C ASP A 325 -26.06 8.80 34.55
N LEU A 326 -26.53 8.53 33.33
CA LEU A 326 -27.36 9.43 32.52
C LEU A 326 -28.87 9.22 32.79
N ALA A 327 -29.69 10.06 32.15
CA ALA A 327 -31.14 9.85 32.12
C ALA A 327 -31.49 8.77 31.08
N ASN A 328 -31.43 7.50 31.48
CA ASN A 328 -31.64 6.40 30.54
C ASN A 328 -33.12 6.13 30.24
N ARG A 329 -33.40 5.73 29.00
CA ARG A 329 -34.68 5.12 28.61
C ARG A 329 -34.47 3.65 28.28
N ILE A 330 -35.08 2.77 29.07
CA ILE A 330 -34.94 1.31 28.95
C ILE A 330 -36.33 0.72 28.68
N ASN A 331 -36.47 0.03 27.54
CA ASN A 331 -37.72 -0.61 27.08
C ASN A 331 -37.57 -2.11 26.86
#